data_AF-A0A973KK33-F1
#
_entry.id   AF-A0A973KK33-F1
#
_cell.length_a   1.000
_cell.length_b   1.000
_cell.length_c   1.000
_cell.angle_alpha   90.00
_cell.angle_beta   90.00
_cell.angle_gamma   90.00
#
_symmetry.space_group_name_H-M   'P 1'
#
loop_
_entity.id
_entity.type
_entity.pdbx_description
1 polymer ?
#
loop_
_entity_poly.entity_id
_entity_poly.type
_entity_poly.pdbx_seq_one_letter_code
_entity_poly.pdbx_strand_id
1 'polypeptide(L)'
;MTKVSAPRPGRLWAECREKFRHLRLRGAVGAYADRQLDRAQHTRVAAHVACCWTCSGELLALRLIKASMRGHPHRAPTSLAEARIRRFADRIADAPPPGR
;
A
#
# COMPACT_ATOMS: atom_id res chain seq x y z
N MET A 1 -26.19 40.37 -3.58
CA MET A 1 -24.91 40.34 -4.33
C MET A 1 -23.75 40.16 -3.35
N THR A 2 -23.29 38.93 -3.16
CA THR A 2 -22.12 38.62 -2.32
C THR A 2 -20.85 38.90 -3.12
N LYS A 3 -20.05 39.89 -2.68
CA LYS A 3 -18.74 40.20 -3.27
C LYS A 3 -17.80 39.01 -3.04
N VAL A 4 -17.49 38.29 -4.12
CA VAL A 4 -16.39 37.31 -4.12
C VAL A 4 -15.09 38.10 -4.11
N SER A 5 -14.54 38.32 -2.93
CA SER A 5 -13.21 38.92 -2.78
C SER A 5 -12.17 38.01 -3.42
N ALA A 6 -11.41 38.56 -4.36
CA ALA A 6 -10.31 37.86 -5.01
C ALA A 6 -9.31 37.33 -3.96
N PRO A 7 -8.83 36.09 -4.11
CA PRO A 7 -7.92 35.51 -3.13
C PRO A 7 -6.62 36.33 -3.08
N ARG A 8 -6.21 36.71 -1.87
CA ARG A 8 -4.93 37.41 -1.63
C ARG A 8 -3.79 36.61 -2.27
N PRO A 9 -2.83 37.27 -2.96
CA PRO A 9 -1.75 36.58 -3.69
C PRO A 9 -1.06 35.49 -2.87
N GLY A 10 -0.78 35.76 -1.59
CA GLY A 10 -0.13 34.80 -0.69
C GLY A 10 -0.89 33.48 -0.48
N ARG A 11 -2.24 33.46 -0.54
CA ARG A 11 -3.01 32.20 -0.44
C ARG A 11 -2.84 31.33 -1.68
N LEU A 12 -2.82 31.93 -2.86
CA LEU A 12 -2.61 31.21 -4.12
C LEU A 12 -1.22 30.54 -4.16
N TRP A 13 -0.18 31.22 -3.67
CA TRP A 13 1.16 30.64 -3.56
C TRP A 13 1.24 29.48 -2.55
N ALA A 14 0.50 29.56 -1.43
CA ALA A 14 0.44 28.48 -0.45
C ALA A 14 -0.27 27.23 -1.00
N GLU A 15 -1.40 27.41 -1.69
CA GLU A 15 -2.15 26.32 -2.33
C GLU A 15 -1.35 25.66 -3.44
N CYS A 16 -0.70 26.44 -4.32
CA CYS A 16 0.18 25.90 -5.35
C CYS A 16 1.33 25.10 -4.75
N ARG A 17 1.97 25.61 -3.68
CA ARG A 17 3.06 24.91 -2.99
C ARG A 17 2.61 23.58 -2.40
N GLU A 18 1.41 23.51 -1.81
CA GLU A 18 0.86 22.27 -1.28
C GLU A 18 0.53 21.28 -2.41
N LYS A 19 -0.03 21.75 -3.54
CA LYS A 19 -0.25 20.91 -4.73
C LYS A 19 1.06 20.30 -5.26
N PHE A 20 2.13 21.09 -5.37
CA PHE A 20 3.44 20.57 -5.78
C PHE A 20 4.04 19.60 -4.75
N ARG A 21 3.87 19.89 -3.46
CA ARG A 21 4.31 19.00 -2.37
C ARG A 21 3.57 17.65 -2.43
N HIS A 22 2.26 17.68 -2.67
CA HIS A 22 1.44 16.50 -2.90
C HIS A 22 1.96 15.68 -4.09
N LEU A 23 2.13 16.28 -5.27
CA LEU A 23 2.63 15.57 -6.45
C LEU A 23 4.00 14.92 -6.23
N ARG A 24 4.89 15.59 -5.50
CA ARG A 24 6.24 15.08 -5.20
C ARG A 24 6.23 13.92 -4.20
N LEU A 25 5.36 13.96 -3.19
CA LEU A 25 5.39 13.00 -2.08
C LEU A 25 4.38 11.86 -2.23
N ARG A 26 3.35 11.99 -3.08
CA ARG A 26 2.34 10.96 -3.29
C ARG A 26 2.94 9.60 -3.65
N GLY A 27 3.92 9.59 -4.57
CA GLY A 27 4.60 8.35 -4.96
C GLY A 27 5.34 7.63 -3.82
N ALA A 28 5.69 8.34 -2.74
CA ALA A 28 6.36 7.77 -1.58
C ALA A 28 5.41 7.26 -0.49
N VAL A 29 4.10 7.52 -0.59
CA VAL A 29 3.10 7.10 0.42
C VAL A 29 2.99 5.58 0.49
N GLY A 30 3.09 4.88 -0.65
CA GLY A 30 3.13 3.42 -0.70
C GLY A 30 4.33 2.85 0.09
N ALA A 31 5.53 3.29 -0.26
CA ALA A 31 6.76 2.89 0.43
C ALA A 31 6.76 3.26 1.93
N TYR A 32 6.16 4.41 2.29
CA TYR A 32 5.94 4.78 3.68
C TYR A 32 5.03 3.77 4.40
N ALA A 33 3.91 3.38 3.77
CA ALA A 33 3.00 2.38 4.32
C ALA A 33 3.68 1.01 4.49
N ASP A 34 4.69 0.70 3.68
CA ASP A 34 5.50 -0.53 3.74
C ASP A 34 6.74 -0.42 4.64
N ARG A 35 7.00 0.74 5.24
CA ARG A 35 8.23 1.03 6.01
C ARG A 35 9.52 0.84 5.18
N GLN A 36 9.46 1.08 3.88
CA GLN A 36 10.59 0.95 2.95
C GLN A 36 11.32 2.26 2.67
N LEU A 37 11.06 3.30 3.48
CA LEU A 37 11.72 4.60 3.35
C LEU A 37 12.88 4.72 4.33
N ASP A 38 13.91 5.47 3.94
CA ASP A 38 14.94 5.92 4.88
C ASP A 38 14.33 6.86 5.95
N ARG A 39 15.09 7.13 7.01
CA ARG A 39 14.61 7.95 8.14
C ARG A 39 14.22 9.38 7.73
N ALA A 40 14.95 9.99 6.81
CA ALA A 40 14.70 11.36 6.37
C ALA A 40 13.44 11.44 5.51
N GLN A 41 13.28 10.51 4.57
CA GLN A 41 12.10 10.34 3.72
C GLN A 41 10.86 10.01 4.55
N HIS A 42 10.99 9.08 5.51
CA HIS A 42 9.91 8.74 6.43
C HIS A 42 9.39 9.97 7.18
N THR A 43 10.30 10.80 7.71
CA THR A 43 9.93 12.03 8.43
C THR A 43 9.21 13.04 7.52
N ARG A 44 9.68 13.22 6.28
CA ARG A 44 9.06 14.12 5.29
C ARG A 44 7.66 13.65 4.90
N VAL A 45 7.48 12.36 4.62
CA VAL A 45 6.18 11.80 4.24
C VAL A 45 5.22 11.83 5.43
N ALA A 46 5.67 11.52 6.65
CA ALA A 46 4.85 11.61 7.85
C ALA A 46 4.30 13.03 8.07
N ALA A 47 5.14 14.06 7.94
CA ALA A 47 4.71 15.44 8.06
C ALA A 47 3.70 15.85 6.96
N HIS A 48 3.86 15.35 5.74
CA HIS A 48 2.94 15.65 4.65
C HIS A 48 1.58 14.96 4.83
N VAL A 49 1.56 13.68 5.15
CA VAL A 49 0.33 12.90 5.38
C VAL A 49 -0.48 13.50 6.54
N ALA A 50 0.17 14.07 7.55
CA ALA A 50 -0.52 14.74 8.66
C ALA A 50 -1.35 15.96 8.20
N CYS A 51 -0.98 16.62 7.10
CA CYS A 51 -1.62 17.85 6.63
C CYS A 51 -2.39 17.69 5.31
N CYS A 52 -2.18 16.60 4.56
CA CYS A 52 -2.79 16.38 3.26
C CYS A 52 -3.88 15.30 3.32
N TRP A 53 -5.14 15.73 3.18
CA TRP A 53 -6.31 14.84 3.21
C TRP A 53 -6.25 13.69 2.20
N THR A 54 -5.79 13.97 0.97
CA THR A 54 -5.68 12.94 -0.07
C THR A 54 -4.67 11.85 0.30
N CYS A 55 -3.48 12.26 0.76
CA CYS A 55 -2.43 11.31 1.12
C CYS A 55 -2.72 10.57 2.43
N SER A 56 -3.45 11.18 3.37
CA SER A 56 -3.91 10.49 4.57
C SER A 56 -4.95 9.42 4.26
N GLY A 57 -5.90 9.72 3.35
CA GLY A 57 -6.86 8.75 2.84
C GLY A 57 -6.19 7.58 2.11
N GLU A 58 -5.25 7.86 1.23
CA GLU A 58 -4.47 6.84 0.51
C GLU A 58 -3.69 5.94 1.49
N LEU A 59 -3.02 6.52 2.48
CA LEU A 59 -2.32 5.77 3.53
C LEU A 59 -3.28 4.88 4.34
N LEU A 60 -4.45 5.39 4.71
CA LEU A 60 -5.45 4.62 5.44
C LEU A 60 -5.92 3.41 4.62
N ALA A 61 -6.24 3.61 3.35
CA ALA A 61 -6.64 2.54 2.43
C ALA A 61 -5.56 1.45 2.35
N LEU A 62 -4.30 1.84 2.14
CA LEU A 62 -3.17 0.89 2.10
C LEU A 62 -3.01 0.10 3.40
N ARG A 63 -3.20 0.74 4.56
CA ARG A 63 -3.15 0.06 5.87
C ARG A 63 -4.28 -0.93 6.05
N LEU A 64 -5.50 -0.58 5.63
CA LEU A 64 -6.66 -1.47 5.69
C LEU A 64 -6.49 -2.69 4.79
N ILE A 65 -5.99 -2.50 3.56
CA ILE A 65 -5.69 -3.60 2.63
C ILE A 65 -4.68 -4.56 3.28
N LYS A 66 -3.59 -4.04 3.85
CA LYS A 66 -2.58 -4.87 4.54
C LYS A 66 -3.14 -5.60 5.75
N ALA A 67 -3.97 -4.94 6.55
CA ALA A 67 -4.62 -5.58 7.69
C ALA A 67 -5.56 -6.71 7.23
N SER A 68 -6.34 -6.47 6.18
CA SER A 68 -7.24 -7.47 5.59
C SER A 68 -6.48 -8.71 5.10
N MET A 69 -5.33 -8.51 4.43
CA MET A 69 -4.47 -9.61 4.00
C MET A 69 -3.86 -10.38 5.18
N ARG A 70 -3.40 -9.69 6.23
CA ARG A 70 -2.87 -10.35 7.45
C ARG A 70 -3.93 -11.19 8.17
N GLY A 71 -5.18 -10.75 8.16
CA GLY A 71 -6.31 -11.49 8.75
C GLY A 71 -6.75 -12.72 7.97
N HIS A 72 -6.28 -12.89 6.72
CA HIS A 72 -6.62 -14.03 5.86
C HIS A 72 -5.36 -14.78 5.38
N PRO A 73 -4.59 -15.38 6.30
CA PRO A 73 -3.35 -16.08 5.92
C PRO A 73 -3.58 -17.27 4.96
N HIS A 74 -4.79 -17.83 4.94
CA HIS A 74 -5.16 -18.91 4.01
C HIS A 74 -5.40 -18.46 2.55
N ARG A 75 -5.35 -17.16 2.25
CA ARG A 75 -5.25 -16.67 0.85
C ARG A 75 -3.81 -16.56 0.36
N ALA A 76 -2.83 -16.89 1.20
CA ALA A 76 -1.47 -17.03 0.71
C ALA A 76 -1.44 -18.13 -0.36
N PRO A 77 -0.77 -17.91 -1.50
CA PRO A 77 -0.61 -18.95 -2.50
C PRO A 77 0.00 -20.19 -1.83
N THR A 78 -0.56 -21.37 -2.15
CA THR A 78 -0.07 -22.67 -1.70
C THR A 78 1.44 -22.71 -1.81
N SER A 79 2.14 -23.08 -0.73
CA SER A 79 3.60 -23.10 -0.80
C SER A 79 4.06 -24.07 -1.89
N LEU A 80 5.17 -23.76 -2.54
CA LEU A 80 5.71 -24.65 -3.58
C LEU A 80 6.08 -26.03 -3.01
N ALA A 81 6.46 -26.09 -1.73
CA ALA A 81 6.67 -27.33 -1.00
C ALA A 81 5.36 -28.13 -0.86
N GLU A 82 4.28 -27.50 -0.41
CA GLU A 82 2.96 -28.12 -0.30
C GLU A 82 2.43 -28.60 -1.66
N ALA A 83 2.59 -27.80 -2.73
CA ALA A 83 2.23 -28.20 -4.08
C ALA A 83 3.02 -29.42 -4.56
N ARG A 84 4.32 -29.52 -4.24
CA ARG A 84 5.15 -30.69 -4.53
C ARG A 84 4.72 -31.93 -3.74
N ILE A 85 4.42 -31.77 -2.46
CA ILE A 85 3.94 -32.86 -1.59
C ILE A 85 2.62 -33.42 -2.13
N ARG A 86 1.65 -32.56 -2.47
CA ARG A 86 0.38 -32.99 -3.06
C ARG A 86 0.60 -33.77 -4.35
N ARG A 87 1.38 -33.22 -5.29
CA ARG A 87 1.71 -33.91 -6.55
C ARG A 87 2.40 -35.26 -6.33
N PHE A 88 3.25 -35.36 -5.31
CA PHE A 88 3.90 -36.62 -4.96
C PHE A 88 2.91 -37.63 -4.38
N ALA A 89 2.02 -37.19 -3.49
CA ALA A 89 0.95 -38.01 -2.93
C ALA A 89 0.02 -38.54 -4.02
N ASP A 90 -0.40 -37.68 -4.96
CA ASP A 90 -1.23 -38.07 -6.10
C ASP A 90 -0.56 -39.15 -6.95
N ARG A 91 0.75 -39.03 -7.21
CA ARG A 91 1.52 -40.07 -7.95
C ARG A 91 1.59 -41.41 -7.23
N ILE A 92 1.66 -41.41 -5.90
CA ILE A 92 1.63 -42.66 -5.12
C ILE A 92 0.23 -43.27 -5.16
N ALA A 93 -0.81 -42.44 -5.06
CA ALA A 93 -2.20 -42.88 -5.10
C ALA A 93 -2.60 -43.47 -6.47
N ASP A 94 -2.09 -42.88 -7.55
CA ASP A 94 -2.35 -43.33 -8.93
C ASP A 94 -1.42 -44.48 -9.39
N ALA A 95 -0.42 -44.84 -8.58
CA ALA A 95 0.47 -45.93 -8.93
C ALA A 95 -0.28 -47.28 -8.85
N PRO A 96 -0.23 -48.13 -9.90
CA PRO A 96 -0.79 -49.46 -9.81
C PRO A 96 -0.08 -50.23 -8.70
N PRO A 97 -0.79 -51.10 -7.94
CA PRO A 97 -0.17 -51.88 -6.89
C PRO A 97 0.99 -52.69 -7.48
N PRO A 98 2.13 -52.81 -6.76
CA PRO A 98 3.26 -53.57 -7.26
C PRO A 98 2.79 -54.99 -7.58
N GLY A 99 2.95 -55.36 -8.86
CA GLY A 99 2.50 -56.63 -9.41
C GLY A 99 2.96 -57.80 -8.55
N ARG A 100 2.01 -58.65 -8.20
CA ARG A 100 2.22 -59.93 -7.53
C ARG A 100 2.43 -61.02 -8.57
#